data_AF-A0A3C0AZ26-F1
#
_entry.id   AF-A0A3C0AZ26-F1
#
_cell.length_a   1.000
_cell.length_b   1.000
_cell.length_c   1.000
_cell.angle_alpha   90.00
_cell.angle_beta   90.00
_cell.angle_gamma   90.00
#
_symmetry.space_group_name_H-M   'P 1'
#
loop_
_entity.id
_entity.type
_entity.pdbx_description
1 polymer ?
#
loop_
_entity_poly.entity_id
_entity_poly.type
_entity_poly.pdbx_seq_one_letter_code
_entity_poly.pdbx_strand_id
1 'polypeptide(L)'
;MTIILLKFIPLLLQTNNVEDEEFNLFLFSMLISGLIFICISLVIAILVVIILLLIVFGFITIGALSASVLVGLNKKSITTGFRTFVIFFSTFAMAVIGALSFWILNRIVHWWSQMKSIILGSSIGLISGLIIGIVAAYIIKKLSTFLKNKLDRKRIGFS
;
A
#
# COMPACT_ATOMS: atom_id res chain seq x y z
N MET A 1 -13.48 -2.28 -17.18
CA MET A 1 -13.68 -1.05 -17.97
C MET A 1 -14.26 -1.36 -19.35
N THR A 2 -13.75 -2.37 -20.06
CA THR A 2 -14.17 -2.76 -21.43
C THR A 2 -15.61 -3.27 -21.53
N ILE A 3 -16.12 -3.97 -20.52
CA ILE A 3 -17.49 -4.55 -20.52
C ILE A 3 -18.57 -3.46 -20.38
N ILE A 4 -18.25 -2.33 -19.73
CA ILE A 4 -19.19 -1.22 -19.51
C ILE A 4 -19.38 -0.42 -20.80
N LEU A 5 -18.29 -0.18 -21.54
CA LEU A 5 -18.32 0.50 -22.84
C LEU A 5 -19.11 -0.29 -23.89
N LEU A 6 -18.99 -1.63 -23.91
CA LEU A 6 -19.69 -2.47 -24.89
C LEU A 6 -21.22 -2.48 -24.73
N LYS A 7 -21.72 -2.29 -23.50
CA LYS A 7 -23.17 -2.17 -23.21
C LYS A 7 -23.74 -0.78 -23.55
N PHE A 8 -22.89 0.23 -23.70
CA PHE A 8 -23.30 1.61 -23.98
C PHE A 8 -23.55 1.88 -25.47
N ILE A 9 -22.86 1.16 -26.36
CA ILE A 9 -22.99 1.29 -27.82
C ILE A 9 -24.42 1.09 -28.34
N PRO A 10 -25.18 0.06 -27.93
CA PRO A 10 -26.57 -0.09 -28.37
C PRO A 10 -27.49 1.00 -27.81
N LEU A 11 -27.14 1.60 -26.67
CA LEU A 11 -27.89 2.70 -26.05
C LEU A 11 -27.76 4.02 -26.84
N LEU A 12 -26.62 4.24 -27.51
CA LEU A 12 -26.39 5.40 -28.38
C LEU A 12 -27.02 5.26 -29.77
N LEU A 13 -27.36 4.04 -30.20
CA LEU A 13 -27.89 3.77 -31.54
C LEU A 13 -29.42 3.85 -31.63
N GLN A 14 -30.11 3.93 -30.49
CA GLN A 14 -31.58 3.91 -30.41
C GLN A 14 -32.22 5.32 -30.48
N THR A 15 -31.42 6.38 -30.61
CA THR A 15 -31.86 7.79 -30.48
C THR A 15 -32.34 8.44 -31.79
N ASN A 16 -32.52 7.69 -32.88
CA ASN A 16 -32.78 8.24 -34.22
C ASN A 16 -34.26 8.29 -34.64
N ASN A 17 -35.22 8.18 -33.72
CA ASN A 17 -36.66 8.37 -34.01
C ASN A 17 -37.16 9.68 -33.39
N VAL A 18 -37.71 10.54 -34.23
CA VAL A 18 -37.83 12.00 -34.06
C VAL A 18 -38.95 12.44 -33.09
N GLU A 19 -39.81 11.54 -32.60
CA GLU A 19 -40.86 11.88 -31.60
C GLU A 19 -40.46 11.56 -30.15
N ASP A 20 -39.38 10.80 -29.94
CA ASP A 20 -38.85 10.44 -28.62
C ASP A 20 -37.70 11.35 -28.17
N GLU A 21 -37.39 12.42 -28.91
CA GLU A 21 -36.19 13.26 -28.69
C GLU A 21 -36.16 13.88 -27.29
N GLU A 22 -37.27 14.43 -26.78
CA GLU A 22 -37.30 15.08 -25.46
C GLU A 22 -37.10 14.09 -24.31
N PHE A 23 -37.72 12.90 -24.39
CA PHE A 23 -37.57 11.83 -23.41
C PHE A 23 -36.16 11.24 -23.46
N ASN A 24 -35.59 11.07 -24.66
CA ASN A 24 -34.21 10.64 -24.85
C ASN A 24 -33.20 11.68 -24.33
N LEU A 25 -33.46 12.98 -24.50
CA LEU A 25 -32.63 14.06 -23.96
C LEU A 25 -32.65 14.07 -22.43
N PHE A 26 -33.82 13.84 -21.83
CA PHE A 26 -33.96 13.71 -20.38
C PHE A 26 -33.20 12.49 -19.83
N LEU A 27 -33.36 11.31 -20.43
CA LEU A 27 -32.62 10.10 -20.05
C LEU A 27 -31.11 10.27 -20.23
N PHE A 28 -30.68 10.90 -21.32
CA PHE A 28 -29.27 11.18 -21.59
C PHE A 28 -28.67 12.15 -20.57
N SER A 29 -29.41 13.21 -20.19
CA SER A 29 -29.01 14.15 -19.15
C SER A 29 -28.92 13.50 -17.76
N MET A 30 -29.89 12.65 -17.41
CA MET A 30 -29.89 11.88 -16.17
C MET A 30 -28.70 10.91 -16.12
N LEU A 31 -28.36 10.28 -17.24
CA LEU A 31 -27.22 9.38 -17.35
C LEU A 31 -25.89 10.13 -17.19
N ILE A 32 -25.73 11.28 -17.85
CA ILE A 32 -24.51 12.10 -17.74
C ILE A 32 -24.32 12.59 -16.31
N SER A 33 -25.37 13.11 -15.68
CA SER A 33 -25.29 13.58 -14.28
C SER A 33 -24.95 12.44 -13.31
N GLY A 34 -25.53 11.25 -13.51
CA GLY A 34 -25.18 10.05 -12.74
C GLY A 34 -23.72 9.63 -12.91
N LEU A 35 -23.20 9.67 -14.14
CA LEU A 35 -21.79 9.32 -14.42
C LEU A 35 -20.82 10.30 -13.76
N ILE A 36 -21.13 11.61 -13.80
CA ILE A 36 -20.34 12.65 -13.14
C ILE A 36 -20.32 12.42 -11.63
N PHE A 37 -21.47 12.11 -11.03
CA PHE A 37 -21.57 11.85 -9.60
C PHE A 37 -20.72 10.65 -9.16
N ILE A 38 -20.75 9.55 -9.93
CA ILE A 38 -19.94 8.36 -9.69
C ILE A 38 -18.44 8.71 -9.78
N CYS A 39 -18.03 9.46 -10.81
CA CYS A 39 -16.64 9.87 -10.97
C CYS A 39 -16.14 10.71 -9.78
N ILE A 40 -16.93 11.70 -9.34
CA ILE A 40 -16.57 12.56 -8.19
C ILE A 40 -16.49 11.73 -6.91
N SER A 41 -17.49 10.87 -6.66
CA SER A 41 -17.50 9.98 -5.49
C SER A 41 -16.27 9.08 -5.44
N LEU A 42 -15.84 8.56 -6.60
CA LEU A 42 -14.66 7.70 -6.70
C LEU A 42 -13.36 8.47 -6.40
N VAL A 43 -13.23 9.71 -6.88
CA VAL A 43 -12.07 10.56 -6.56
C VAL A 43 -12.00 10.86 -5.05
N ILE A 44 -13.15 11.19 -4.43
CA ILE A 44 -13.23 11.44 -2.99
C ILE A 44 -12.84 10.18 -2.20
N ALA A 45 -13.36 9.01 -2.59
CA ALA A 45 -13.03 7.75 -1.93
C ALA A 45 -11.53 7.45 -1.97
N ILE A 46 -10.87 7.66 -3.12
CA ILE A 46 -9.42 7.48 -3.25
C ILE A 46 -8.66 8.45 -2.34
N LEU A 47 -9.04 9.73 -2.33
CA LEU A 47 -8.40 10.73 -1.46
C LEU A 47 -8.51 10.35 0.02
N VAL A 48 -9.68 9.90 0.46
CA VAL A 48 -9.90 9.44 1.85
C VAL A 48 -8.99 8.26 2.18
N VAL A 49 -8.87 7.28 1.28
CA VAL A 49 -7.98 6.12 1.48
C VAL A 49 -6.51 6.55 1.58
N ILE A 50 -6.06 7.46 0.71
CA ILE A 50 -4.68 7.97 0.75
C ILE A 50 -4.39 8.67 2.08
N ILE A 51 -5.29 9.54 2.54
CA ILE A 51 -5.15 10.25 3.82
C ILE A 51 -5.10 9.26 4.97
N LEU A 52 -6.00 8.28 5.00
CA LEU A 52 -6.03 7.25 6.03
C LEU A 52 -4.73 6.43 6.04
N LEU A 53 -4.22 6.07 4.87
CA LEU A 53 -2.95 5.36 4.74
C LEU A 53 -1.79 6.21 5.28
N LEU A 54 -1.76 7.51 4.97
CA LEU A 54 -0.74 8.44 5.43
C LEU A 54 -0.76 8.58 6.95
N ILE A 55 -1.94 8.66 7.56
CA ILE A 55 -2.11 8.68 9.02
C ILE A 55 -1.56 7.40 9.62
N VAL A 56 -1.92 6.23 9.08
CA VAL A 56 -1.42 4.93 9.56
C VAL A 56 0.11 4.87 9.48
N PHE A 57 0.71 5.30 8.36
CA PHE A 57 2.16 5.40 8.25
C PHE A 57 2.77 6.36 9.29
N GLY A 58 2.13 7.50 9.55
CA GLY A 58 2.52 8.44 10.61
C GLY A 58 2.48 7.79 12.00
N PHE A 59 1.40 7.09 12.34
CA PHE A 59 1.30 6.37 13.61
C PHE A 59 2.33 5.26 13.74
N ILE A 60 2.59 4.50 12.67
CA ILE A 60 3.62 3.45 12.68
C ILE A 60 5.00 4.06 12.89
N THR A 61 5.34 5.13 12.16
CA THR A 61 6.64 5.79 12.30
C THR A 61 6.84 6.37 13.70
N ILE A 62 5.85 7.07 14.26
CA ILE A 62 5.89 7.62 15.63
C ILE A 62 6.00 6.49 16.66
N GLY A 63 5.14 5.48 16.57
CA GLY A 63 5.10 4.36 17.51
C GLY A 63 6.41 3.59 17.52
N ALA A 64 6.97 3.35 16.33
CA ALA A 64 8.23 2.64 16.24
C ALA A 64 9.44 3.57 16.56
N LEU A 65 9.38 4.89 16.32
CA LEU A 65 10.38 5.84 16.86
C LEU A 65 10.40 5.78 18.39
N SER A 66 9.22 5.78 19.02
CA SER A 66 9.08 5.67 20.48
C SER A 66 9.68 4.36 21.00
N ALA A 67 9.37 3.22 20.35
CA ALA A 67 9.96 1.93 20.69
C ALA A 67 11.49 1.91 20.49
N SER A 68 12.00 2.55 19.43
CA SER A 68 13.43 2.64 19.13
C SER A 68 14.19 3.49 20.17
N VAL A 69 13.61 4.60 20.61
CA VAL A 69 14.18 5.47 21.67
C VAL A 69 14.19 4.72 23.01
N LEU A 70 13.10 4.06 23.37
CA LEU A 70 13.01 3.30 24.62
C LEU A 70 14.03 2.15 24.67
N VAL A 71 14.16 1.39 23.58
CA VAL A 71 15.17 0.31 23.46
C VAL A 71 16.59 0.88 23.38
N GLY A 72 16.78 2.04 22.75
CA GLY A 72 18.05 2.76 22.68
C GLY A 72 18.55 3.22 24.05
N LEU A 73 17.64 3.72 24.91
CA LEU A 73 17.94 4.05 26.30
C LEU A 73 18.25 2.79 27.12
N ASN A 74 17.45 1.74 26.97
CA ASN A 74 17.58 0.53 27.81
C ASN A 74 18.82 -0.31 27.48
N LYS A 75 19.29 -0.33 26.22
CA LYS A 75 20.53 -1.02 25.81
C LYS A 75 21.77 -0.12 25.64
N LYS A 76 21.70 1.18 26.02
CA LYS A 76 22.75 2.19 25.77
C LYS A 76 23.26 2.23 24.32
N SER A 77 22.43 1.81 23.35
CA SER A 77 22.83 1.70 21.95
C SER A 77 21.64 1.89 21.00
N ILE A 78 21.58 3.09 20.41
CA ILE A 78 20.58 3.54 19.42
C ILE A 78 20.46 2.57 18.23
N THR A 79 21.56 1.88 17.88
CA THR A 79 21.58 0.93 16.76
C THR A 79 20.71 -0.30 16.97
N THR A 80 20.42 -0.68 18.22
CA THR A 80 19.59 -1.86 18.51
C THR A 80 18.09 -1.55 18.39
N GLY A 81 17.67 -0.34 18.81
CA GLY A 81 16.29 0.12 18.66
C GLY A 81 15.88 0.30 17.20
N PHE A 82 16.77 0.91 16.39
CA PHE A 82 16.53 1.08 14.95
C PHE A 82 16.44 -0.26 14.21
N ARG A 83 17.18 -1.29 14.67
CA ARG A 83 17.11 -2.62 14.09
C ARG A 83 15.72 -3.24 14.25
N THR A 84 15.15 -3.17 15.45
CA THR A 84 13.83 -3.71 15.75
C THR A 84 12.73 -2.94 15.01
N PHE A 85 12.87 -1.62 14.88
CA PHE A 85 12.00 -0.77 14.07
C PHE A 85 11.91 -1.26 12.61
N VAL A 86 13.07 -1.42 11.96
CA VAL A 86 13.13 -1.80 10.54
C VAL A 86 12.54 -3.18 10.31
N ILE A 87 12.77 -4.13 11.23
CA ILE A 87 12.20 -5.48 11.13
C ILE A 87 10.66 -5.42 11.25
N PHE A 88 10.13 -4.72 12.26
CA PHE A 88 8.69 -4.60 12.45
C PHE A 88 8.00 -3.93 11.25
N PHE A 89 8.57 -2.81 10.78
CA PHE A 89 8.02 -2.07 9.66
C PHE A 89 8.00 -2.88 8.37
N SER A 90 9.12 -3.54 8.05
CA SER A 90 9.23 -4.42 6.88
C SER A 90 8.23 -5.58 6.93
N THR A 91 8.07 -6.18 8.11
CA THR A 91 7.13 -7.30 8.32
C THR A 91 5.69 -6.85 8.10
N PHE A 92 5.32 -5.69 8.66
CA PHE A 92 3.96 -5.16 8.52
C PHE A 92 3.65 -4.72 7.08
N ALA A 93 4.59 -4.00 6.44
CA ALA A 93 4.44 -3.57 5.06
C ALA A 93 4.25 -4.75 4.10
N MET A 94 5.07 -5.80 4.23
CA MET A 94 4.93 -6.98 3.39
C MET A 94 3.71 -7.84 3.73
N ALA A 95 3.24 -7.88 4.97
CA ALA A 95 1.99 -8.54 5.31
C ALA A 95 0.80 -7.91 4.58
N VAL A 96 0.74 -6.57 4.54
CA VAL A 96 -0.30 -5.82 3.82
C VAL A 96 -0.18 -6.04 2.31
N ILE A 97 1.02 -5.93 1.75
CA ILE A 97 1.26 -6.14 0.30
C ILE A 97 0.93 -7.58 -0.11
N GLY A 98 1.30 -8.57 0.71
CA GLY A 98 1.02 -9.99 0.48
C GLY A 98 -0.47 -10.29 0.51
N ALA A 99 -1.21 -9.74 1.48
CA ALA A 99 -2.67 -9.86 1.55
C ALA A 99 -3.34 -9.21 0.32
N LEU A 100 -2.91 -8.01 -0.09
CA LEU A 100 -3.45 -7.32 -1.27
C LEU A 100 -3.18 -8.11 -2.56
N SER A 101 -1.97 -8.62 -2.72
CA SER A 101 -1.55 -9.35 -3.92
C SER A 101 -2.36 -10.65 -4.10
N PHE A 102 -2.55 -11.41 -3.02
CA PHE A 102 -3.37 -12.61 -3.03
C PHE A 102 -4.86 -12.31 -3.18
N TRP A 103 -5.34 -11.17 -2.70
CA TRP A 103 -6.72 -10.73 -2.94
C TRP A 103 -6.95 -10.38 -4.41
N ILE A 104 -6.01 -9.68 -5.06
CA ILE A 104 -6.03 -9.41 -6.52
C ILE A 104 -6.00 -10.73 -7.30
N LEU A 105 -5.09 -11.64 -6.95
CA LEU A 105 -4.94 -12.92 -7.67
C LEU A 105 -6.21 -13.76 -7.60
N ASN A 106 -6.85 -13.80 -6.41
CA ASN A 106 -8.09 -14.57 -6.23
C ASN A 106 -9.26 -14.01 -7.05
N ARG A 107 -9.24 -12.71 -7.35
CA ARG A 107 -10.25 -12.06 -8.20
C ARG A 107 -10.12 -12.46 -9.67
N ILE A 108 -8.90 -12.76 -10.13
CA ILE A 108 -8.62 -13.12 -11.53
C ILE A 108 -8.82 -14.62 -11.75
N VAL A 109 -8.34 -15.46 -10.82
CA VAL A 109 -8.22 -16.91 -11.04
C VAL A 109 -9.34 -17.71 -10.34
N HIS A 110 -10.06 -17.12 -9.37
CA HIS A 110 -11.15 -17.76 -8.62
C HIS A 110 -10.83 -19.16 -8.06
N TRP A 111 -9.56 -19.42 -7.79
CA TRP A 111 -9.14 -20.75 -7.37
C TRP A 111 -9.68 -21.12 -5.99
N TRP A 112 -9.81 -20.20 -5.03
CA TRP A 112 -10.26 -20.51 -3.66
C TRP A 112 -11.24 -19.50 -3.04
N SER A 113 -11.90 -19.96 -1.97
CA SER A 113 -12.73 -19.13 -1.10
C SER A 113 -11.96 -17.90 -0.59
N GLN A 114 -12.62 -16.72 -0.60
CA GLN A 114 -12.01 -15.42 -0.27
C GLN A 114 -11.28 -15.43 1.08
N MET A 115 -11.84 -16.10 2.10
CA MET A 115 -11.19 -16.21 3.40
C MET A 115 -9.84 -16.93 3.34
N LYS A 116 -9.76 -18.05 2.61
CA LYS A 116 -8.52 -18.85 2.52
C LYS A 116 -7.40 -18.06 1.82
N SER A 117 -7.75 -17.29 0.79
CA SER A 117 -6.77 -16.50 0.04
C SER A 117 -6.15 -15.37 0.87
N ILE A 118 -6.96 -14.70 1.70
CA ILE A 118 -6.48 -13.62 2.58
C ILE A 118 -5.55 -14.19 3.68
N ILE A 119 -5.92 -15.31 4.30
CA ILE A 119 -5.11 -15.95 5.35
C ILE A 119 -3.75 -16.37 4.80
N LEU A 120 -3.71 -17.01 3.63
CA LEU A 120 -2.47 -17.42 2.99
C LEU A 120 -1.61 -16.24 2.53
N GLY A 121 -2.23 -15.23 1.91
CA GLY A 121 -1.52 -14.03 1.51
C GLY A 121 -0.88 -13.29 2.69
N SER A 122 -1.60 -13.20 3.81
CA SER A 122 -1.07 -12.61 5.04
C SER A 122 0.07 -13.44 5.64
N SER A 123 -0.08 -14.77 5.67
CA SER A 123 0.93 -15.69 6.20
C SER A 123 2.24 -15.62 5.40
N ILE A 124 2.15 -15.66 4.07
CA ILE A 124 3.31 -15.56 3.16
C ILE A 124 3.92 -14.16 3.25
N GLY A 125 3.10 -13.11 3.29
CA GLY A 125 3.54 -11.73 3.45
C GLY A 125 4.30 -11.50 4.75
N LEU A 126 3.83 -12.06 5.87
CA LEU A 126 4.51 -12.01 7.17
C LEU A 126 5.88 -12.68 7.10
N ILE A 127 5.96 -13.91 6.59
CA ILE A 127 7.22 -14.66 6.49
C ILE A 127 8.23 -13.92 5.60
N SER A 128 7.80 -13.49 4.42
CA SER A 128 8.60 -12.71 3.48
C SER A 128 9.12 -11.41 4.11
N GLY A 129 8.23 -10.67 4.78
CA GLY A 129 8.54 -9.41 5.44
C GLY A 129 9.53 -9.53 6.59
N LEU A 130 9.44 -10.63 7.34
CA LEU A 130 10.34 -10.93 8.45
C LEU A 130 11.75 -11.23 7.93
N ILE A 131 11.86 -12.04 6.88
CA ILE A 131 13.14 -12.34 6.22
C ILE A 131 13.80 -11.06 5.71
N ILE A 132 13.06 -10.24 4.97
CA ILE A 132 13.60 -8.99 4.42
C ILE A 132 13.95 -7.98 5.51
N GLY A 133 13.14 -7.91 6.58
CA GLY A 133 13.44 -7.09 7.74
C GLY A 133 14.77 -7.47 8.41
N ILE A 134 15.01 -8.77 8.58
CA ILE A 134 16.27 -9.30 9.14
C ILE A 134 17.45 -8.96 8.23
N VAL A 135 17.30 -9.11 6.91
CA VAL A 135 18.36 -8.79 5.93
C VAL A 135 18.67 -7.30 5.93
N ALA A 136 17.66 -6.44 5.90
CA ALA A 136 17.84 -4.98 5.96
C ALA A 136 18.57 -4.56 7.24
N ALA A 137 18.15 -5.10 8.38
CA ALA A 137 18.80 -4.92 9.67
C ALA A 137 20.28 -5.35 9.66
N TYR A 138 20.60 -6.45 8.97
CA TYR A 138 21.97 -6.92 8.82
C TYR A 138 22.82 -5.98 7.96
N ILE A 139 22.28 -5.49 6.84
CA ILE A 139 22.94 -4.52 5.95
C ILE A 139 23.26 -3.23 6.70
N ILE A 140 22.30 -2.68 7.46
CA ILE A 140 22.50 -1.47 8.26
C ILE A 140 23.65 -1.67 9.26
N LYS A 141 23.67 -2.79 9.98
CA LYS A 141 24.74 -3.10 10.93
C LYS A 141 26.12 -3.15 10.25
N LYS A 142 26.19 -3.80 9.07
CA LYS A 142 27.43 -3.90 8.29
C LYS A 142 27.89 -2.53 7.81
N LEU A 143 26.97 -1.68 7.36
CA LEU A 143 27.25 -0.32 6.93
C LEU A 143 27.77 0.54 8.08
N SER A 144 27.10 0.54 9.24
CA SER A 144 27.54 1.31 10.41
C SER A 144 28.93 0.90 10.88
N THR A 145 29.24 -0.40 10.86
CA THR A 145 30.58 -0.91 11.21
C THR A 145 31.63 -0.46 10.19
N PHE A 146 31.29 -0.46 8.90
CA PHE A 146 32.17 0.02 7.85
C PHE A 146 32.47 1.53 7.97
N LEU A 147 31.44 2.36 8.23
CA LEU A 147 31.63 3.79 8.46
C LEU A 147 32.51 4.04 9.69
N LYS A 148 32.26 3.34 10.81
CA LYS A 148 33.07 3.48 12.02
C LYS A 148 34.54 3.15 11.75
N ASN A 149 34.81 2.02 11.08
CA ASN A 149 36.17 1.61 10.74
C ASN A 149 36.86 2.58 9.77
N LYS A 150 36.11 3.19 8.83
CA LYS A 150 36.64 4.19 7.91
C LYS A 150 36.98 5.49 8.64
N LEU A 151 36.19 5.87 9.65
CA LEU A 151 36.40 7.10 10.43
C LEU A 151 37.57 6.97 11.40
N ASP A 152 37.70 5.83 12.10
CA ASP A 152 38.85 5.54 12.97
C ASP A 152 40.16 5.48 12.15
N ARG A 153 40.14 4.84 10.97
CA ARG A 153 41.33 4.76 10.11
C ARG A 153 41.79 6.15 9.61
N LYS A 154 40.87 7.09 9.42
CA LYS A 154 41.19 8.47 9.02
C LYS A 154 41.77 9.32 10.18
N ARG A 155 41.43 8.98 11.43
CA ARG A 155 41.95 9.65 12.64
C ARG A 155 43.40 9.24 12.95
N ILE A 156 43.79 8.01 12.64
CA ILE A 156 45.13 7.48 12.94
C ILE A 156 46.19 7.96 11.91
N GLY A 157 45.79 8.33 10.69
CA GLY A 157 46.71 8.86 9.66
C GLY A 157 47.07 10.35 9.78
N PHE A 158 46.66 11.02 10.88
CA PHE A 158 46.93 12.43 11.16
C PHE A 158 47.78 12.65 12.43
N SER A 159 48.31 11.57 13.02
CA SER A 159 49.29 11.59 14.11
C SER A 159 50.61 11.01 13.63
#